data_AF-A0A958UVM8-F1
#
_entry.id   AF-A0A958UVM8-F1
#
_cell.length_a   1.000
_cell.length_b   1.000
_cell.length_c   1.000
_cell.angle_alpha   90.00
_cell.angle_beta   90.00
_cell.angle_gamma   90.00
#
_symmetry.space_group_name_H-M   'P 1'
#
loop_
_entity.id
_entity.type
_entity.pdbx_description
1 polymer ?
#
loop_
_entity_poly.entity_id
_entity_poly.type
_entity_poly.pdbx_seq_one_letter_code
_entity_poly.pdbx_strand_id
1 'polypeptide(L)'
;EINSLLEKDHLRLLPTAMHPLMNPLTDTQLWKHSYSEVYELYNRIFNCEGHGWSNVQSTHINLPFYHDKEFEKLHAAIRLILPLLPALAASSPLVEGKSTGFLDTRLEYYKTNQQKIPALT
;
A
#
# COMPACT_ATOMS: atom_id res chain seq x y z
N GLU A 1 17.58 -7.68 12.21
CA GLU A 1 17.92 -6.43 12.90
C GLU A 1 16.70 -5.79 13.56
N ILE A 2 15.72 -5.26 12.82
CA ILE A 2 14.55 -4.58 13.43
C ILE A 2 13.77 -5.48 14.41
N ASN A 3 13.46 -6.73 14.03
CA ASN A 3 12.76 -7.65 14.94
C ASN A 3 13.51 -7.86 16.27
N SER A 4 14.85 -7.89 16.26
CA SER A 4 15.65 -8.03 17.48
C SER A 4 15.58 -6.77 18.37
N LEU A 5 15.36 -5.59 17.78
CA LEU A 5 15.09 -4.37 18.54
C LEU A 5 13.70 -4.40 19.17
N LEU A 6 12.71 -4.93 18.45
CA LEU A 6 11.30 -5.02 18.85
C LEU A 6 11.03 -6.10 19.93
N GLU A 7 11.92 -7.08 20.09
CA GLU A 7 11.77 -8.18 21.06
C GLU A 7 11.58 -7.69 22.50
N LYS A 8 12.22 -6.57 22.87
CA LYS A 8 12.11 -5.97 24.21
C LYS A 8 10.68 -5.54 24.56
N ASP A 9 9.89 -5.22 23.54
CA ASP A 9 8.50 -4.78 23.66
C ASP A 9 7.51 -5.90 23.28
N HIS A 10 8.00 -7.13 23.07
CA HIS A 10 7.21 -8.27 22.57
C HIS A 10 6.54 -8.00 21.21
N LEU A 11 7.18 -7.19 20.36
CA LEU A 11 6.69 -6.83 19.03
C LEU A 11 7.48 -7.56 17.93
N ARG A 12 6.88 -7.64 16.74
CA ARG A 12 7.55 -8.09 15.51
C ARG A 12 6.97 -7.38 14.29
N LEU A 13 7.77 -7.24 13.24
CA LEU A 13 7.28 -6.86 11.93
C LEU A 13 6.39 -7.99 11.36
N LEU A 14 5.27 -7.59 10.78
CA LEU A 14 4.38 -8.51 10.08
C LEU A 14 4.62 -8.41 8.56
N PRO A 15 4.99 -9.50 7.88
CA PRO A 15 5.13 -9.49 6.44
C PRO A 15 3.77 -9.70 5.77
N THR A 16 3.28 -8.73 5.00
CA THR A 16 2.14 -8.85 4.06
C THR A 16 1.91 -7.49 3.38
N ALA A 17 1.12 -7.46 2.30
CA ALA A 17 0.71 -6.19 1.69
C ALA A 17 -0.40 -5.46 2.48
N MET A 18 -1.06 -6.13 3.44
CA MET A 18 -2.04 -5.56 4.36
C MET A 18 -1.96 -6.25 5.73
N HIS A 19 -2.26 -5.55 6.81
CA HIS A 19 -2.44 -6.17 8.12
C HIS A 19 -3.75 -7.00 8.14
N PRO A 20 -3.68 -8.32 8.38
CA PRO A 20 -4.80 -9.24 8.19
C PRO A 20 -5.89 -9.12 9.26
N LEU A 21 -5.60 -8.46 10.39
CA LEU A 21 -6.52 -8.33 11.53
C LEU A 21 -6.89 -6.88 11.87
N MET A 22 -6.38 -5.90 11.11
CA MET A 22 -6.62 -4.49 11.41
C MET A 22 -8.07 -4.14 11.14
N ASN A 23 -8.72 -3.44 12.05
CA ASN A 23 -10.01 -2.79 11.83
C ASN A 23 -9.75 -1.29 11.62
N PRO A 24 -9.94 -0.76 10.41
CA PRO A 24 -9.52 0.60 10.10
C PRO A 24 -10.46 1.65 10.71
N LEU A 25 -11.65 1.27 11.18
CA LEU A 25 -12.54 2.17 11.91
C LEU A 25 -12.09 2.43 13.35
N THR A 26 -11.34 1.51 13.95
CA THR A 26 -10.86 1.63 15.34
C THR A 26 -9.36 1.85 15.44
N ASP A 27 -8.59 1.36 14.47
CA ASP A 27 -7.13 1.28 14.57
C ASP A 27 -6.43 2.37 13.76
N THR A 28 -7.13 3.03 12.83
CA THR A 28 -6.53 4.07 11.98
C THR A 28 -6.12 5.28 12.82
N GLN A 29 -4.86 5.70 12.67
CA GLN A 29 -4.39 6.98 13.15
C GLN A 29 -3.82 7.78 11.97
N LEU A 30 -4.25 9.03 11.83
CA LEU A 30 -3.64 9.94 10.87
C LEU A 30 -2.20 10.26 11.31
N TRP A 31 -1.33 10.46 10.33
CA TRP A 31 0.06 10.83 10.54
C TRP A 31 0.17 12.18 11.26
N LYS A 32 0.82 12.21 12.43
CA LYS A 32 0.87 13.39 13.33
C LYS A 32 2.17 14.18 13.23
N HIS A 33 3.10 13.78 12.36
CA HIS A 33 4.42 14.39 12.26
C HIS A 33 4.49 15.37 11.08
N SER A 34 5.70 15.79 10.70
CA SER A 34 5.92 16.66 9.55
C SER A 34 5.10 16.22 8.34
N TYR A 35 4.52 17.19 7.64
CA TYR A 35 3.57 17.01 6.54
C TYR A 35 2.17 16.48 6.93
N SER A 36 1.78 16.51 8.22
CA SER A 36 0.43 16.11 8.68
C SER A 36 -0.71 16.84 7.95
N GLU A 37 -0.52 18.11 7.57
CA GLU A 37 -1.50 18.91 6.83
C GLU A 37 -1.97 18.23 5.53
N VAL A 38 -1.08 17.50 4.85
CA VAL A 38 -1.43 16.73 3.64
C VAL A 38 -2.37 15.58 4.01
N TYR A 39 -2.05 14.83 5.07
CA TYR A 39 -2.88 13.71 5.52
C TYR A 39 -4.25 14.18 6.02
N GLU A 40 -4.32 15.32 6.72
CA GLU A 40 -5.57 15.93 7.16
C GLU A 40 -6.43 16.38 5.97
N LEU A 41 -5.81 17.00 4.95
CA LEU A 41 -6.49 17.39 3.72
C LEU A 41 -7.07 16.16 2.99
N TYR A 42 -6.26 15.11 2.82
CA TYR A 42 -6.72 13.86 2.21
C TYR A 42 -7.86 13.24 3.01
N ASN A 43 -7.74 13.20 4.33
CA ASN A 43 -8.80 12.66 5.19
C ASN A 43 -10.10 13.44 5.05
N ARG A 44 -10.03 14.77 5.00
CA ARG A 44 -11.22 15.63 4.79
C ARG A 44 -11.92 15.36 3.45
N ILE A 45 -11.18 15.06 2.39
CA ILE A 45 -11.74 14.80 1.06
C ILE A 45 -12.27 13.35 0.98
N PHE A 46 -11.44 12.38 1.37
CA PHE A 46 -11.68 10.98 1.08
C PHE A 46 -12.26 10.17 2.23
N ASN A 47 -12.12 10.62 3.48
CA ASN A 47 -12.27 9.82 4.69
C ASN A 47 -11.34 8.59 4.66
N CYS A 48 -10.13 8.75 5.18
CA CYS A 48 -9.04 7.78 5.07
C CYS A 48 -9.15 6.60 6.07
N GLU A 49 -10.32 6.39 6.68
CA GLU A 49 -10.62 5.30 7.62
C GLU A 49 -10.89 3.94 6.93
N GLY A 50 -10.73 3.87 5.60
CA GLY A 50 -10.89 2.64 4.83
C GLY A 50 -9.57 1.88 4.62
N HIS A 51 -9.65 0.56 4.43
CA HIS A 51 -8.47 -0.29 4.17
C HIS A 51 -7.60 0.20 3.01
N GLY A 52 -8.19 0.78 1.96
CA GLY A 52 -7.45 1.34 0.81
C GLY A 52 -6.58 2.56 1.13
N TRP A 53 -6.65 3.07 2.35
CA TRP A 53 -5.86 4.20 2.85
C TRP A 53 -4.95 3.78 4.02
N SER A 54 -5.51 3.18 5.06
CA SER A 54 -4.81 2.97 6.33
C SER A 54 -4.21 1.57 6.49
N ASN A 55 -4.55 0.62 5.62
CA ASN A 55 -4.10 -0.78 5.71
C ASN A 55 -3.37 -1.25 4.45
N VAL A 56 -2.62 -0.37 3.79
CA VAL A 56 -1.85 -0.70 2.58
C VAL A 56 -0.34 -0.65 2.83
N GLN A 57 0.38 -1.67 2.35
CA GLN A 57 1.83 -1.75 2.41
C GLN A 57 2.39 -2.20 1.06
N SER A 58 3.55 -1.68 0.70
CA SER A 58 4.21 -2.00 -0.56
C SER A 58 5.73 -1.89 -0.43
N THR A 59 6.43 -2.59 -1.29
CA THR A 59 7.86 -2.37 -1.55
C THR A 59 7.99 -1.64 -2.88
N HIS A 60 8.72 -0.53 -2.90
CA HIS A 60 8.98 0.23 -4.10
C HIS A 60 10.43 0.03 -4.54
N ILE A 61 10.64 -0.17 -5.84
CA ILE A 61 11.97 -0.26 -6.44
C ILE A 61 12.14 0.95 -7.35
N ASN A 62 13.14 1.78 -7.07
CA ASN A 62 13.50 2.92 -7.90
C ASN A 62 14.69 2.53 -8.78
N LEU A 63 14.50 2.54 -10.09
CA LEU A 63 15.52 2.18 -11.08
C LEU A 63 16.01 3.45 -11.77
N PRO A 64 17.30 3.83 -11.61
CA PRO A 64 17.83 5.03 -12.24
C PRO A 64 18.03 4.83 -13.75
N PHE A 65 18.05 5.94 -14.48
CA PHE A 65 18.44 6.01 -15.89
C PHE A 65 19.22 7.31 -16.13
N TYR A 66 20.16 7.30 -17.06
CA TYR A 66 21.03 8.44 -17.34
C TYR A 66 20.51 9.36 -18.45
N HIS A 67 19.91 8.80 -19.50
CA HIS A 67 19.45 9.53 -20.68
C HIS A 67 18.18 8.93 -21.30
N ASP A 68 17.56 9.64 -22.24
CA ASP A 68 16.29 9.26 -22.88
C ASP A 68 16.29 7.83 -23.47
N LYS A 69 17.39 7.40 -24.11
CA LYS A 69 17.47 6.04 -24.69
C LYS A 69 17.46 4.93 -23.64
N GLU A 70 17.86 5.23 -22.41
CA GLU A 70 17.87 4.27 -21.30
C GLU A 70 16.50 4.25 -20.64
N PHE A 71 15.92 5.44 -20.43
CA PHE A 71 14.54 5.58 -20.00
C PHE A 71 13.57 4.82 -20.91
N GLU A 72 13.69 4.98 -22.24
CA GLU A 72 12.85 4.29 -23.22
C GLU A 72 12.90 2.77 -23.02
N LYS A 73 14.11 2.20 -22.94
CA LYS A 73 14.33 0.75 -22.75
C LYS A 73 13.78 0.27 -21.41
N LEU A 74 14.09 0.99 -20.33
CA LEU A 74 13.65 0.65 -18.98
C LEU A 74 12.11 0.69 -18.89
N HIS A 75 11.50 1.76 -19.38
CA HIS A 75 10.06 1.93 -19.39
C HIS A 75 9.36 0.88 -20.27
N ALA A 76 9.94 0.53 -21.43
CA ALA A 76 9.42 -0.57 -22.26
C ALA A 76 9.44 -1.91 -21.52
N ALA A 77 10.51 -2.23 -20.79
CA ALA A 77 10.60 -3.45 -19.99
C ALA A 77 9.60 -3.45 -18.83
N ILE A 78 9.47 -2.34 -18.10
CA ILE A 78 8.52 -2.20 -16.98
C ILE A 78 7.08 -2.45 -17.45
N ARG A 79 6.67 -1.89 -18.60
CA ARG A 79 5.30 -2.08 -19.12
C ARG A 79 4.92 -3.55 -19.35
N LEU A 80 5.89 -4.40 -19.71
CA LEU A 80 5.66 -5.84 -19.90
C LEU A 80 5.50 -6.58 -18.56
N ILE A 81 6.25 -6.17 -17.54
CA ILE A 81 6.29 -6.83 -16.23
C ILE A 81 5.15 -6.34 -15.33
N LEU A 82 4.78 -5.07 -15.41
CA LEU A 82 3.81 -4.41 -14.55
C LEU A 82 2.48 -5.17 -14.39
N PRO A 83 1.82 -5.69 -15.45
CA PRO A 83 0.57 -6.44 -15.29
C PRO A 83 0.73 -7.80 -14.59
N LEU A 84 1.96 -8.33 -14.50
CA LEU A 84 2.25 -9.62 -13.86
C LEU A 84 2.58 -9.47 -12.36
N LEU A 85 3.10 -8.30 -11.95
CA LEU A 85 3.52 -8.06 -10.57
C LEU A 85 2.44 -8.31 -9.52
N PRO A 86 1.16 -7.91 -9.71
CA PRO A 86 0.09 -8.22 -8.76
C PRO A 86 0.00 -9.70 -8.43
N ALA A 87 0.08 -10.58 -9.43
CA ALA A 87 -0.01 -12.02 -9.23
C ALA A 87 1.25 -12.59 -8.54
N LEU A 88 2.44 -12.08 -8.88
CA LEU A 88 3.70 -12.55 -8.32
C LEU A 88 3.93 -12.10 -6.87
N ALA A 89 3.46 -10.90 -6.53
CA ALA A 89 3.67 -10.27 -5.22
C ALA A 89 2.45 -10.34 -4.28
N ALA A 90 1.36 -10.97 -4.74
CA ALA A 90 0.12 -11.12 -3.98
C ALA A 90 0.37 -11.69 -2.59
N SER A 91 0.01 -10.91 -1.56
CA SER A 91 0.28 -11.25 -0.17
C SER A 91 -0.73 -10.65 0.81
N SER A 92 -1.97 -10.45 0.37
CA SER A 92 -3.05 -9.93 1.20
C SER A 92 -4.38 -10.66 0.95
N PRO A 93 -4.47 -11.97 1.20
CA PRO A 93 -5.72 -12.72 1.03
C PRO A 93 -6.70 -12.59 2.20
N LEU A 94 -6.23 -12.05 3.34
CA LEU A 94 -7.01 -11.92 4.57
C LEU A 94 -7.24 -10.46 4.92
N VAL A 95 -8.46 -10.15 5.34
CA VAL A 95 -8.87 -8.84 5.87
C VAL A 95 -9.80 -9.09 7.06
N GLU A 96 -9.52 -8.42 8.19
CA GLU A 96 -10.25 -8.60 9.46
C GLU A 96 -10.45 -10.08 9.86
N GLY A 97 -9.41 -10.90 9.62
CA GLY A 97 -9.39 -12.33 9.94
C GLY A 97 -10.15 -13.23 8.96
N LYS A 98 -10.68 -12.70 7.87
CA LYS A 98 -11.49 -13.44 6.89
C LYS A 98 -10.82 -13.47 5.51
N SER A 99 -10.97 -14.59 4.81
CA SER A 99 -10.59 -14.70 3.41
C SER A 99 -11.51 -13.83 2.54
N THR A 100 -10.92 -13.09 1.62
CA THR A 100 -11.65 -12.18 0.73
C THR A 100 -11.99 -12.79 -0.62
N GLY A 101 -11.38 -13.93 -0.96
CA GLY A 101 -11.46 -14.53 -2.31
C GLY A 101 -10.43 -13.98 -3.30
N PHE A 102 -9.66 -12.94 -2.93
CA PHE A 102 -8.56 -12.41 -3.73
C PHE A 102 -7.22 -12.84 -3.15
N LEU A 103 -6.20 -12.99 -4.01
CA LEU A 103 -4.82 -13.17 -3.56
C LEU A 103 -4.18 -11.82 -3.14
N ASP A 104 -4.56 -10.73 -3.83
CA ASP A 104 -4.13 -9.36 -3.57
C ASP A 104 -5.33 -8.45 -3.31
N THR A 105 -5.93 -8.55 -2.12
CA THR A 105 -7.01 -7.63 -1.72
C THR A 105 -6.53 -6.17 -1.60
N ARG A 106 -5.23 -5.93 -1.40
CA ARG A 106 -4.70 -4.56 -1.29
C ARG A 106 -5.01 -3.78 -2.55
N LEU A 107 -4.79 -4.38 -3.72
CA LEU A 107 -5.07 -3.73 -5.00
C LEU A 107 -6.57 -3.54 -5.25
N GLU A 108 -7.43 -4.44 -4.78
CA GLU A 108 -8.90 -4.26 -4.88
C GLU A 108 -9.38 -3.02 -4.12
N TYR A 109 -8.87 -2.81 -2.89
CA TYR A 109 -9.17 -1.59 -2.14
C TYR A 109 -8.48 -0.36 -2.72
N TYR A 110 -7.23 -0.48 -3.15
CA TYR A 110 -6.45 0.64 -3.65
C TYR A 110 -7.04 1.21 -4.95
N LYS A 111 -7.53 0.35 -5.85
CA LYS A 111 -8.14 0.73 -7.13
C LYS A 111 -9.27 1.76 -6.99
N THR A 112 -9.99 1.76 -5.87
CA THR A 112 -11.19 2.59 -5.67
C THR A 112 -11.05 3.63 -4.55
N ASN A 113 -9.89 3.73 -3.90
CA ASN A 113 -9.71 4.58 -2.73
C ASN A 113 -9.96 6.08 -3.01
N GLN A 114 -9.73 6.53 -4.25
CA GLN A 114 -9.87 7.92 -4.71
C GLN A 114 -11.09 8.16 -5.62
N GLN A 115 -12.04 7.22 -5.70
CA GLN A 115 -13.20 7.28 -6.61
C GLN A 115 -14.08 8.53 -6.49
N LYS A 116 -13.99 9.30 -5.40
CA LYS A 116 -14.70 10.59 -5.23
C LYS A 116 -14.28 11.64 -6.27
N ILE A 117 -13.07 11.52 -6.81
CA ILE A 117 -12.55 12.42 -7.85
C ILE A 117 -12.20 11.57 -9.08
N PRO A 118 -13.07 11.52 -10.11
CA PRO A 118 -12.88 10.64 -11.27
C PRO A 118 -11.57 10.84 -12.04
N ALA A 119 -10.99 12.04 -12.00
CA ALA A 119 -9.70 12.31 -12.62
C ALA A 119 -8.51 11.62 -11.92
N LEU A 120 -8.73 11.01 -10.75
CA LEU A 120 -7.72 10.31 -9.95
C LEU A 120 -7.89 8.78 -9.96
N THR A 121 -8.83 8.26 -10.76
CA THR A 121 -9.09 6.82 -10.98
C THR A 121 -8.91 6.47 -12.44
#